data_AF-A0A7I8MTY3-F1
#
_entry.id   AF-A0A7I8MTY3-F1
#
_cell.length_a   1.000
_cell.length_b   1.000
_cell.length_c   1.000
_cell.angle_alpha   90.00
_cell.angle_beta   90.00
_cell.angle_gamma   90.00
#
_symmetry.space_group_name_H-M   'P 1'
#
loop_
_entity.id
_entity.type
_entity.pdbx_description
1 polymer ?
#
loop_
_entity_poly.entity_id
_entity_poly.type
_entity_poly.pdbx_seq_one_letter_code
_entity_poly.pdbx_strand_id
1 'polypeptide(L)'
;MSKSVISRHVCGSWIVCFLLLFHLIPDSAIADNIRPAYLEVEELSSGKIRVVWKVPRGQGLPTDLKPYFPEEFKVVPPIKTIQTNDANIEIWEMISGDKGLAGAQIRMDGLKETTTDALVRVRMADGSIHRVVLRPTQPTTTIPSPRKAEEKQKTYSATVLTFVDNWRYGVLFVTAFLLSLLPGARRRGIVLCSVALVVGALCGHALGRLPGYNYLFYQSAPSKAETVKILQGLMLNTYRAFMLERDEDAYDILARSVSGDYLHEVYLQNRERLGVGSSDEATALIHQLDIKSIDSMRRKKDGSIDIVTKWDVYGSVYHQNHVHYRCNTYTAEVTIEPTDTYWKIVKMQLLDEQRVL
;
A
#
# COMPACT_ATOMS: atom_id res chain seq x y z
N MET A 1 -79.40 -24.10 -12.73
CA MET A 1 -78.25 -24.36 -11.83
C MET A 1 -77.29 -25.27 -12.57
N SER A 2 -76.29 -24.70 -13.24
CA SER A 2 -75.33 -25.42 -14.09
C SER A 2 -73.98 -25.52 -13.36
N LYS A 3 -73.42 -26.73 -13.28
CA LYS A 3 -72.09 -27.00 -12.73
C LYS A 3 -71.11 -27.34 -13.86
N SER A 4 -69.86 -26.96 -13.60
CA SER A 4 -68.59 -27.40 -14.16
C SER A 4 -68.22 -27.04 -15.60
N VAL A 5 -67.31 -26.07 -15.72
CA VAL A 5 -66.23 -26.08 -16.71
C VAL A 5 -64.93 -25.88 -15.94
N ILE A 6 -64.08 -26.91 -15.92
CA ILE A 6 -62.70 -26.81 -15.43
C ILE A 6 -61.86 -26.34 -16.61
N SER A 7 -61.37 -25.11 -16.55
CA SER A 7 -60.41 -24.54 -17.49
C SER A 7 -59.01 -24.60 -16.89
N ARG A 8 -58.15 -25.39 -17.54
CA ARG A 8 -56.69 -25.38 -17.40
C ARG A 8 -56.17 -24.00 -17.78
N HIS A 9 -55.25 -23.40 -17.02
CA HIS A 9 -54.11 -22.58 -17.51
C HIS A 9 -53.35 -21.96 -16.32
N VAL A 10 -52.34 -22.66 -15.79
CA VAL A 10 -51.27 -22.02 -15.00
C VAL A 10 -49.94 -22.70 -15.36
N CYS A 11 -49.31 -22.26 -16.45
CA CYS A 11 -47.91 -22.62 -16.75
C CYS A 11 -47.26 -21.66 -17.75
N GLY A 12 -47.48 -20.34 -17.60
CA GLY A 12 -46.92 -19.34 -18.53
C GLY A 12 -46.28 -18.10 -17.89
N SER A 13 -46.61 -17.78 -16.64
CA SER A 13 -46.26 -16.46 -16.09
C SER A 13 -44.86 -16.35 -15.49
N TRP A 14 -44.16 -17.47 -15.23
CA TRP A 14 -42.84 -17.46 -14.58
C TRP A 14 -41.68 -17.25 -15.56
N ILE A 15 -41.86 -17.58 -16.83
CA ILE A 15 -40.81 -17.44 -17.86
C ILE A 15 -40.68 -15.99 -18.32
N VAL A 16 -41.77 -15.22 -18.33
CA VAL A 16 -41.76 -13.82 -18.75
C VAL A 16 -41.10 -12.90 -17.70
N CYS A 17 -41.22 -13.20 -16.41
CA CYS A 17 -40.50 -12.45 -15.37
C CYS A 17 -38.98 -12.72 -15.36
N PHE A 18 -38.54 -13.90 -15.82
CA PHE A 18 -37.12 -14.24 -15.87
C PHE A 18 -36.40 -13.60 -17.07
N LEU A 19 -37.12 -13.35 -18.17
CA LEU A 19 -36.57 -12.68 -19.36
C LEU A 19 -36.50 -11.14 -19.23
N LEU A 20 -37.36 -10.53 -18.41
CA LEU A 20 -37.32 -9.08 -18.13
C LEU A 20 -36.22 -8.68 -17.14
N LEU A 21 -35.65 -9.62 -16.37
CA LEU A 21 -34.55 -9.35 -15.44
C LEU A 21 -33.16 -9.34 -16.10
N PHE A 22 -33.05 -9.73 -17.37
CA PHE A 22 -31.79 -9.78 -18.12
C PHE A 22 -31.41 -8.46 -18.83
N HIS A 23 -32.17 -7.38 -18.62
CA HIS A 23 -31.89 -6.05 -19.19
C HIS A 23 -31.38 -5.02 -18.17
N LEU A 24 -31.03 -5.45 -16.97
CA LEU A 24 -30.22 -4.65 -16.03
C LEU A 24 -28.77 -5.16 -16.04
N ILE A 25 -28.14 -5.15 -17.21
CA ILE A 25 -26.67 -5.21 -17.28
C ILE A 25 -26.21 -3.78 -17.00
N PRO A 26 -25.53 -3.49 -15.88
CA PRO A 26 -24.91 -2.19 -15.73
C PRO A 26 -23.90 -2.03 -16.87
N ASP A 27 -24.06 -0.96 -17.64
CA ASP A 27 -23.06 -0.52 -18.61
C ASP A 27 -21.69 -0.57 -17.95
N SER A 28 -20.74 -1.17 -18.66
CA SER A 28 -19.37 -1.32 -18.21
C SER A 28 -18.86 0.05 -17.75
N ALA A 29 -18.79 0.25 -16.43
CA ALA A 29 -18.16 1.42 -15.86
C ALA A 29 -16.69 1.35 -16.26
N ILE A 30 -16.33 2.07 -17.31
CA ILE A 30 -14.95 2.34 -17.68
C ILE A 30 -14.38 3.09 -16.48
N ALA A 31 -13.64 2.37 -15.64
CA ALA A 31 -12.90 2.98 -14.55
C ALA A 31 -11.90 3.94 -15.19
N ASP A 32 -12.18 5.23 -15.05
CA ASP A 32 -11.31 6.27 -15.59
C ASP A 32 -9.97 6.18 -14.87
N ASN A 33 -8.93 5.83 -15.63
CA ASN A 33 -7.62 5.54 -15.06
C ASN A 33 -6.93 6.88 -14.80
N ILE A 34 -7.14 7.43 -13.59
CA ILE A 34 -6.53 8.69 -13.16
C ILE A 34 -5.02 8.51 -13.12
N ARG A 35 -4.35 9.02 -14.16
CA ARG A 35 -2.89 9.09 -14.24
C ARG A 35 -2.46 10.44 -13.65
N PRO A 36 -1.79 10.47 -12.49
CA PRO A 36 -1.29 11.73 -11.94
C PRO A 36 -0.13 12.27 -12.77
N ALA A 37 0.09 13.58 -12.73
CA ALA A 37 1.34 14.16 -13.21
C ALA A 37 2.49 13.73 -12.27
N TYR A 38 3.71 13.63 -12.79
CA TYR A 38 4.85 13.13 -12.01
C TYR A 38 6.07 14.03 -12.17
N LEU A 39 6.58 14.52 -11.05
CA LEU A 39 7.83 15.28 -10.95
C LEU A 39 8.85 14.48 -10.16
N GLU A 40 10.00 14.23 -10.77
CA GLU A 40 11.18 13.68 -10.10
C GLU A 40 12.32 14.70 -10.13
N VAL A 41 12.90 14.95 -8.96
CA VAL A 41 14.02 15.87 -8.76
C VAL A 41 15.12 15.09 -8.05
N GLU A 42 16.30 15.03 -8.65
CA GLU A 42 17.44 14.28 -8.12
C GLU A 42 18.67 15.19 -8.05
N GLU A 43 19.21 15.38 -6.85
CA GLU A 43 20.49 16.04 -6.64
C GLU A 43 21.62 15.04 -6.91
N LEU A 44 22.42 15.32 -7.93
CA LEU A 44 23.56 14.50 -8.33
C LEU A 44 24.78 14.83 -7.47
N SER A 45 25.70 13.87 -7.34
CA SER A 45 26.98 14.05 -6.61
C SER A 45 27.85 15.18 -7.16
N SER A 46 27.61 15.62 -8.40
CA SER A 46 28.28 16.76 -9.04
C SER A 46 27.74 18.12 -8.60
N GLY A 47 26.73 18.18 -7.72
CA GLY A 47 26.04 19.40 -7.32
C GLY A 47 25.01 19.92 -8.34
N LYS A 48 24.87 19.23 -9.47
CA LYS A 48 23.78 19.46 -10.42
C LYS A 48 22.52 18.76 -9.97
N ILE A 49 21.37 19.28 -10.39
CA ILE A 49 20.07 18.67 -10.14
C ILE A 49 19.47 18.23 -11.48
N ARG A 50 19.08 16.97 -11.56
CA ARG A 50 18.33 16.42 -12.68
C ARG A 50 16.85 16.49 -12.38
N VAL A 51 16.08 17.00 -13.32
CA VAL A 51 14.62 17.05 -13.20
C VAL A 51 13.97 16.30 -14.35
N VAL A 52 12.97 15.49 -14.00
CA VAL A 52 12.12 14.76 -14.92
C VAL A 52 10.68 15.15 -14.64
N TRP A 53 10.01 15.70 -15.65
CA TRP A 53 8.62 16.11 -15.59
C TRP A 53 7.80 15.30 -16.58
N LYS A 54 6.79 14.58 -16.09
CA LYS A 54 5.92 13.72 -16.89
C LYS A 54 4.47 14.16 -16.73
N VAL A 55 3.84 14.49 -17.85
CA VAL A 55 2.43 14.91 -17.94
C VAL A 55 1.67 13.95 -18.83
N PRO A 56 0.59 13.30 -18.36
CA PRO A 56 -0.22 12.40 -19.20
C PRO A 56 -0.94 13.16 -20.31
N ARG A 57 -1.08 12.55 -21.49
CA ARG A 57 -1.85 13.10 -22.62
C ARG A 57 -3.31 12.65 -22.53
N GLY A 58 -4.23 13.51 -22.99
CA GLY A 58 -5.65 13.15 -23.17
C GLY A 58 -6.64 13.62 -22.10
N GLN A 59 -6.20 14.28 -21.02
CA GLN A 59 -7.08 14.74 -19.92
C GLN A 59 -7.47 16.23 -19.98
N GLY A 60 -7.25 16.92 -21.10
CA GLY A 60 -7.52 18.37 -21.19
C GLY A 60 -6.67 19.22 -20.24
N LEU A 61 -5.50 18.73 -19.84
CA LEU A 61 -4.61 19.42 -18.91
C LEU A 61 -4.12 20.77 -19.50
N PRO A 62 -4.03 21.84 -18.68
CA PRO A 62 -3.52 23.13 -19.11
C PRO A 62 -2.11 23.01 -19.68
N THR A 63 -1.85 23.77 -20.75
CA THR A 63 -0.51 23.87 -21.36
C THR A 63 0.54 24.43 -20.37
N ASP A 64 0.10 25.15 -19.33
CA ASP A 64 0.93 25.73 -18.28
C ASP A 64 1.08 24.85 -17.03
N LEU A 65 0.71 23.57 -17.10
CA LEU A 65 0.97 22.61 -16.04
C LEU A 65 2.47 22.28 -16.00
N LYS A 66 3.25 23.12 -15.30
CA LYS A 66 4.71 23.02 -15.15
C LYS A 66 5.16 23.24 -13.71
N PRO A 67 6.28 22.63 -13.31
CA PRO A 67 6.90 22.91 -12.03
C PRO A 67 7.68 24.23 -12.06
N TYR A 68 7.44 25.07 -11.06
CA TYR A 68 8.20 26.27 -10.79
C TYR A 68 9.15 26.02 -9.62
N PHE A 69 10.42 26.32 -9.86
CA PHE A 69 11.48 26.32 -8.87
C PHE A 69 11.81 27.77 -8.48
N PRO A 70 12.41 28.01 -7.30
CA PRO A 70 12.86 29.34 -6.89
C PRO A 70 13.88 29.93 -7.87
N GLU A 71 14.00 31.27 -7.92
CA GLU A 71 14.86 31.98 -8.90
C GLU A 71 16.35 31.62 -8.79
N GLU A 72 16.78 31.11 -7.64
CA GLU A 72 18.14 30.62 -7.40
C GLU A 72 18.49 29.34 -8.19
N PHE A 73 17.49 28.64 -8.76
CA PHE A 73 17.69 27.46 -9.58
C PHE A 73 17.78 27.84 -11.06
N LYS A 74 18.97 27.67 -11.65
CA LYS A 74 19.22 28.00 -13.06
C LYS A 74 19.19 26.76 -13.92
N VAL A 75 18.27 26.73 -14.88
CA VAL A 75 18.17 25.65 -15.88
C VAL A 75 19.39 25.67 -16.80
N VAL A 76 19.99 24.50 -17.01
CA VAL A 76 21.12 24.27 -17.91
C VAL A 76 20.61 23.59 -19.19
N PRO A 77 20.64 24.26 -20.35
CA PRO A 77 20.29 23.63 -21.62
C PRO A 77 21.27 22.51 -22.01
N PRO A 78 20.84 21.50 -22.80
CA PRO A 78 19.56 21.39 -23.49
C PRO A 78 18.44 20.77 -22.63
N ILE A 79 17.21 21.22 -22.84
CA ILE A 79 16.00 20.54 -22.33
C ILE A 79 15.66 19.44 -23.33
N LYS A 80 15.59 18.19 -22.87
CA LYS A 80 15.20 17.04 -23.69
C LYS A 80 13.70 16.80 -23.53
N THR A 81 12.96 16.91 -24.62
CA THR A 81 11.52 16.60 -24.66
C THR A 81 11.29 15.28 -25.39
N ILE A 82 10.57 14.36 -24.77
CA ILE A 82 10.16 13.07 -25.31
C ILE A 82 8.64 13.04 -25.30
N GLN A 83 8.03 12.82 -26.46
CA GLN A 83 6.59 12.61 -26.57
C GLN A 83 6.33 11.11 -26.76
N THR A 84 5.45 10.55 -25.96
CA THR A 84 4.91 9.21 -26.15
C THR A 84 3.42 9.29 -26.47
N ASN A 85 2.81 8.14 -26.79
CA ASN A 85 1.36 8.05 -27.00
C ASN A 85 0.56 8.45 -25.75
N ASP A 86 1.14 8.22 -24.56
CA ASP A 86 0.46 8.36 -23.27
C ASP A 86 0.88 9.59 -22.46
N ALA A 87 2.06 10.16 -22.72
CA ALA A 87 2.62 11.24 -21.91
C ALA A 87 3.59 12.14 -22.69
N ASN A 88 3.72 13.38 -22.21
CA ASN A 88 4.83 14.27 -22.54
C ASN A 88 5.83 14.22 -21.39
N ILE A 89 7.10 13.96 -21.70
CA ILE A 89 8.19 13.89 -20.73
C ILE A 89 9.22 14.95 -21.08
N GLU A 90 9.54 15.81 -20.12
CA GLU A 90 10.61 16.80 -20.21
C GLU A 90 11.70 16.46 -19.21
N ILE A 91 12.95 16.49 -19.65
CA ILE A 91 14.13 16.20 -18.84
C ILE A 91 15.11 17.35 -18.99
N TRP A 92 15.54 17.93 -17.87
CA TRP A 92 16.54 18.99 -17.87
C TRP A 92 17.46 18.91 -16.65
N GLU A 93 18.59 19.59 -16.74
CA GLU A 93 19.47 19.81 -15.60
C GLU A 93 19.29 21.24 -15.09
N MET A 94 19.48 21.45 -13.80
CA MET A 94 19.57 22.76 -13.18
C MET A 94 20.72 22.80 -12.17
N ILE A 95 21.18 24.00 -11.85
CA ILE A 95 22.16 24.24 -10.79
C ILE A 95 21.44 25.00 -9.69
N SER A 96 21.51 24.50 -8.46
CA SER A 96 21.09 25.21 -7.25
C SER A 96 22.20 26.17 -6.82
N GLY A 97 21.83 27.30 -6.21
CA GLY A 97 22.79 28.11 -5.46
C GLY A 97 23.37 27.35 -4.26
N ASP A 98 24.11 28.05 -3.38
CA ASP A 98 24.88 27.46 -2.27
C ASP A 98 24.08 26.61 -1.26
N LYS A 99 22.73 26.63 -1.32
CA LYS A 99 21.83 25.97 -0.36
C LYS A 99 21.29 24.61 -0.82
N GLY A 100 21.60 24.16 -2.05
CA GLY A 100 21.10 22.88 -2.57
C GLY A 100 19.58 22.82 -2.68
N LEU A 101 18.99 21.62 -2.61
CA LEU A 101 17.53 21.42 -2.63
C LEU A 101 16.86 21.66 -1.26
N ALA A 102 17.62 21.70 -0.17
CA ALA A 102 17.05 21.74 1.18
C ALA A 102 16.33 23.06 1.46
N GLY A 103 15.05 22.99 1.82
CA GLY A 103 14.23 24.17 2.09
C GLY A 103 13.70 24.88 0.84
N ALA A 104 14.03 24.41 -0.36
CA ALA A 104 13.49 24.95 -1.59
C ALA A 104 11.98 24.69 -1.68
N GLN A 105 11.26 25.66 -2.27
CA GLN A 105 9.82 25.56 -2.47
C GLN A 105 9.51 25.24 -3.93
N ILE A 106 8.84 24.11 -4.17
CA ILE A 106 8.36 23.71 -5.50
C ILE A 106 6.88 24.06 -5.60
N ARG A 107 6.50 24.73 -6.68
CA ARG A 107 5.12 25.18 -6.94
C ARG A 107 4.64 24.72 -8.31
N MET A 108 3.37 24.38 -8.44
CA MET A 108 2.74 24.02 -9.71
C MET A 108 1.38 24.73 -9.83
N ASP A 109 1.36 25.97 -10.30
CA ASP A 109 0.11 26.75 -10.32
C ASP A 109 -0.96 26.15 -11.22
N GLY A 110 -0.56 25.60 -12.36
CA GLY A 110 -1.47 24.95 -13.30
C GLY A 110 -2.28 23.79 -12.70
N LEU A 111 -1.89 23.24 -11.54
CA LEU A 111 -2.71 22.23 -10.84
C LEU A 111 -4.06 22.77 -10.37
N LYS A 112 -4.16 24.07 -10.05
CA LYS A 112 -5.40 24.69 -9.55
C LYS A 112 -6.55 24.61 -10.56
N GLU A 113 -6.20 24.50 -11.84
CA GLU A 113 -7.14 24.45 -12.96
C GLU A 113 -7.45 22.99 -13.39
N THR A 114 -6.97 22.01 -12.64
CA THR A 114 -7.10 20.58 -12.98
C THR A 114 -7.82 19.80 -11.88
N THR A 115 -8.35 18.64 -12.25
CA THR A 115 -8.87 17.62 -11.33
C THR A 115 -7.82 16.55 -10.98
N THR A 116 -6.61 16.68 -11.52
CA THR A 116 -5.53 15.70 -11.42
C THR A 116 -4.55 16.10 -10.32
N ASP A 117 -4.04 15.11 -9.59
CA ASP A 117 -2.97 15.31 -8.60
C ASP A 117 -1.58 15.19 -9.26
N ALA A 118 -0.57 15.81 -8.66
CA ALA A 118 0.83 15.61 -9.05
C ALA A 118 1.63 14.92 -7.95
N LEU A 119 2.29 13.81 -8.29
CA LEU A 119 3.23 13.14 -7.41
C LEU A 119 4.62 13.77 -7.56
N VAL A 120 5.16 14.28 -6.46
CA VAL A 120 6.51 14.86 -6.39
C VAL A 120 7.42 13.93 -5.60
N ARG A 121 8.54 13.57 -6.21
CA ARG A 121 9.62 12.80 -5.59
C ARG A 121 10.92 13.60 -5.68
N VAL A 122 11.54 13.84 -4.52
CA VAL A 122 12.84 14.50 -4.42
C VAL A 122 13.84 13.53 -3.80
N ARG A 123 14.96 13.30 -4.47
CA ARG A 123 16.12 12.57 -3.95
C ARG A 123 17.25 13.57 -3.73
N MET A 124 17.67 13.69 -2.48
CA MET A 124 18.76 14.58 -2.04
C MET A 124 20.11 13.89 -2.25
N ALA A 125 21.21 14.66 -2.23
CA ALA A 125 22.57 14.12 -2.36
C ALA A 125 22.96 13.18 -1.20
N ASP A 126 22.33 13.32 -0.03
CA ASP A 126 22.51 12.44 1.13
C ASP A 126 21.74 11.11 1.01
N GLY A 127 21.06 10.87 -0.12
CA GLY A 127 20.25 9.69 -0.39
C GLY A 127 18.84 9.75 0.21
N SER A 128 18.51 10.78 1.00
CA SER A 128 17.17 10.93 1.56
C SER A 128 16.13 11.21 0.46
N ILE A 129 14.94 10.61 0.61
CA ILE A 129 13.87 10.72 -0.37
C ILE A 129 12.64 11.37 0.26
N HIS A 130 12.27 12.54 -0.25
CA HIS A 130 11.01 13.20 0.09
C HIS A 130 9.94 12.89 -0.96
N ARG A 131 8.76 12.46 -0.52
CA ARG A 131 7.61 12.18 -1.39
C ARG A 131 6.41 12.96 -0.89
N VAL A 132 5.75 13.66 -1.80
CA VAL A 132 4.56 14.45 -1.50
C VAL A 132 3.63 14.46 -2.72
N VAL A 133 2.33 14.46 -2.45
CA VAL A 133 1.31 14.62 -3.49
C VAL A 133 0.82 16.05 -3.42
N LEU A 134 1.03 16.81 -4.50
CA LEU A 134 0.45 18.12 -4.68
C LEU A 134 -0.96 17.96 -5.24
N ARG A 135 -1.89 18.73 -4.65
CA ARG A 135 -3.31 18.74 -5.03
C ARG A 135 -3.69 20.10 -5.59
N PRO A 136 -4.78 20.22 -6.35
CA PRO A 136 -5.30 21.53 -6.77
C PRO A 136 -5.50 22.52 -5.62
N THR A 137 -5.86 22.04 -4.42
CA THR A 137 -6.02 22.85 -3.20
C THR A 137 -4.71 23.17 -2.47
N GLN A 138 -3.62 22.45 -2.78
CA GLN A 138 -2.31 22.65 -2.18
C GLN A 138 -1.21 22.38 -3.24
N PRO A 139 -0.99 23.34 -4.16
CA PRO A 139 -0.08 23.16 -5.31
C PRO A 139 1.39 23.48 -4.99
N THR A 140 1.73 23.62 -3.70
CA THR A 140 3.05 24.04 -3.25
C THR A 140 3.57 23.11 -2.15
N THR A 141 4.83 22.71 -2.25
CA THR A 141 5.54 21.96 -1.21
C THR A 141 6.89 22.58 -0.90
N THR A 142 7.38 22.38 0.32
CA THR A 142 8.73 22.77 0.75
C THR A 142 9.52 21.52 1.05
N ILE A 143 10.70 21.40 0.45
CA ILE A 143 11.59 20.24 0.61
C ILE A 143 12.14 20.25 2.04
N PRO A 144 11.91 19.19 2.83
CA PRO A 144 12.34 19.17 4.23
C PRO A 144 13.86 19.18 4.34
N SER A 145 14.37 19.99 5.26
CA SER A 145 15.75 19.85 5.73
C SER A 145 15.85 18.59 6.59
N PRO A 146 16.96 17.80 6.51
CA PRO A 146 17.16 16.58 7.28
C PRO A 146 16.93 16.76 8.80
N ARG A 147 17.03 17.99 9.32
CA ARG A 147 16.79 18.30 10.75
C ARG A 147 15.31 18.32 11.19
N LYS A 148 14.33 18.28 10.27
CA LYS A 148 12.89 18.36 10.59
C LYS A 148 12.07 17.11 10.24
N ALA A 149 12.66 16.13 9.56
CA ALA A 149 11.94 14.93 9.10
C ALA A 149 11.61 13.94 10.26
N GLU A 150 12.34 14.00 11.38
CA GLU A 150 12.15 13.08 12.51
C GLU A 150 10.93 13.39 13.39
N GLU A 151 10.30 14.55 13.25
CA GLU A 151 9.35 15.05 14.27
C GLU A 151 7.88 14.73 13.95
N LYS A 152 7.54 14.30 12.73
CA LYS A 152 6.13 14.15 12.30
C LYS A 152 5.60 12.72 12.25
N GLN A 153 6.43 11.73 12.60
CA GLN A 153 6.07 10.31 12.51
C GLN A 153 6.23 9.56 13.85
N LYS A 154 5.88 10.23 14.96
CA LYS A 154 5.73 9.56 16.26
C LYS A 154 4.28 9.50 16.70
N THR A 155 3.79 8.26 16.74
CA THR A 155 2.92 7.73 17.80
C THR A 155 1.44 8.14 17.72
N TYR A 156 0.69 7.40 16.93
CA TYR A 156 -0.68 7.02 17.31
C TYR A 156 -0.74 5.52 17.58
N SER A 157 -1.33 5.18 18.74
CA SER A 157 -2.01 3.92 19.07
C SER A 157 -1.22 2.62 19.16
N ALA A 158 -0.28 2.52 20.11
CA ALA A 158 0.07 1.24 20.75
C ALA A 158 -0.18 1.26 22.27
N THR A 159 -0.04 2.42 22.91
CA THR A 159 -0.16 2.57 24.37
C THR A 159 -1.60 2.51 24.88
N VAL A 160 -2.60 2.93 24.09
CA VAL A 160 -4.00 2.94 24.51
C VAL A 160 -4.61 1.54 24.48
N LEU A 161 -4.23 0.70 23.51
CA LEU A 161 -4.74 -0.67 23.38
C LEU A 161 -4.16 -1.60 24.46
N THR A 162 -2.88 -1.45 24.78
CA THR A 162 -2.22 -2.18 25.88
C THR A 162 -2.79 -1.82 27.25
N PHE A 163 -3.26 -0.58 27.43
CA PHE A 163 -3.95 -0.15 28.66
C PHE A 163 -5.30 -0.87 28.85
N VAL A 164 -6.08 -1.07 27.78
CA VAL A 164 -7.40 -1.73 27.80
C VAL A 164 -7.31 -3.26 27.96
N ASP A 165 -6.16 -3.88 27.65
CA ASP A 165 -5.96 -5.30 27.96
C ASP A 165 -5.54 -5.51 29.41
N ASN A 166 -4.71 -4.64 30.00
CA ASN A 166 -4.18 -4.85 31.35
C ASN A 166 -5.15 -4.51 32.49
N TRP A 167 -6.03 -3.52 32.34
CA TRP A 167 -6.93 -3.08 33.43
C TRP A 167 -7.98 -4.12 33.86
N ARG A 168 -8.42 -5.01 32.97
CA ARG A 168 -9.43 -6.05 33.30
C ARG A 168 -8.92 -7.03 34.38
N TYR A 169 -7.62 -7.32 34.35
CA TYR A 169 -6.97 -8.17 35.34
C TYR A 169 -6.78 -7.45 36.67
N GLY A 170 -6.52 -6.14 36.62
CA GLY A 170 -6.48 -5.27 37.81
C GLY A 170 -7.83 -5.26 38.54
N VAL A 171 -8.95 -5.16 37.82
CA VAL A 171 -10.29 -5.17 38.42
C VAL A 171 -10.61 -6.52 39.08
N LEU A 172 -10.26 -7.64 38.44
CA LEU A 172 -10.42 -8.98 39.02
C LEU A 172 -9.57 -9.16 40.28
N PHE A 173 -8.34 -8.65 40.29
CA PHE A 173 -7.46 -8.73 41.46
C PHE A 173 -8.00 -7.89 42.62
N VAL A 174 -8.43 -6.66 42.37
CA VAL A 174 -8.97 -5.75 43.40
C VAL A 174 -10.28 -6.29 43.98
N THR A 175 -11.19 -6.81 43.14
CA THR A 175 -12.44 -7.41 43.61
C THR A 175 -12.21 -8.67 44.44
N ALA A 176 -11.31 -9.55 44.00
CA ALA A 176 -10.90 -10.73 44.76
C ALA A 176 -10.24 -10.38 46.11
N PHE A 177 -9.43 -9.31 46.14
CA PHE A 177 -8.80 -8.79 47.34
C PHE A 177 -9.82 -8.20 48.33
N LEU A 178 -10.74 -7.35 47.86
CA LEU A 178 -11.79 -6.75 48.69
C LEU A 178 -12.73 -7.82 49.29
N LEU A 179 -13.11 -8.83 48.50
CA LEU A 179 -13.93 -9.95 48.98
C LEU A 179 -13.21 -10.79 50.05
N SER A 180 -11.87 -10.86 50.01
CA SER A 180 -11.08 -11.58 51.02
C SER A 180 -11.01 -10.88 52.38
N LEU A 181 -11.29 -9.57 52.43
CA LEU A 181 -11.22 -8.76 53.65
C LEU A 181 -12.53 -8.78 54.48
N LEU A 182 -13.63 -9.32 53.95
CA LEU A 182 -14.93 -9.33 54.64
C LEU A 182 -14.98 -10.36 55.80
N PRO A 183 -15.41 -9.98 57.02
CA PRO A 183 -15.39 -10.86 58.19
C PRO A 183 -16.66 -11.72 58.27
N GLY A 184 -16.59 -12.98 57.80
CA GLY A 184 -17.66 -13.95 58.01
C GLY A 184 -17.51 -15.24 57.20
N ALA A 185 -17.15 -16.33 57.89
CA ALA A 185 -17.37 -17.76 57.58
C ALA A 185 -17.15 -18.32 56.15
N ARG A 186 -16.50 -17.60 55.22
CA ARG A 186 -16.17 -18.12 53.87
C ARG A 186 -14.72 -17.85 53.47
N ARG A 187 -13.81 -17.68 54.44
CA ARG A 187 -12.39 -17.36 54.19
C ARG A 187 -11.69 -18.39 53.30
N ARG A 188 -11.95 -19.69 53.46
CA ARG A 188 -11.31 -20.72 52.63
C ARG A 188 -11.89 -20.76 51.20
N GLY A 189 -13.21 -20.69 51.07
CA GLY A 189 -13.88 -20.74 49.76
C GLY A 189 -13.63 -19.50 48.91
N ILE A 190 -13.65 -18.31 49.51
CA ILE A 190 -13.37 -17.05 48.79
C ILE A 190 -11.89 -16.99 48.40
N VAL A 191 -10.96 -17.33 49.30
CA VAL A 191 -9.53 -17.37 48.95
C VAL A 191 -9.25 -18.41 47.86
N LEU A 192 -9.86 -19.61 47.93
CA LEU A 192 -9.72 -20.62 46.88
C LEU A 192 -10.31 -20.15 45.54
N CYS A 193 -11.45 -19.48 45.53
CA CYS A 193 -12.02 -18.88 44.31
C CYS A 193 -11.13 -17.75 43.77
N SER A 194 -10.61 -16.88 44.63
CA SER A 194 -9.69 -15.81 44.24
C SER A 194 -8.39 -16.35 43.66
N VAL A 195 -7.79 -17.36 44.31
CA VAL A 195 -6.60 -18.06 43.80
C VAL A 195 -6.91 -18.79 42.51
N ALA A 196 -8.05 -19.48 42.40
CA ALA A 196 -8.44 -20.15 41.15
C ALA A 196 -8.71 -19.17 40.01
N LEU A 197 -9.23 -17.97 40.27
CA LEU A 197 -9.41 -16.92 39.27
C LEU A 197 -8.08 -16.30 38.83
N VAL A 198 -7.16 -16.06 39.77
CA VAL A 198 -5.82 -15.52 39.46
C VAL A 198 -4.97 -16.55 38.73
N VAL A 199 -4.97 -17.80 39.18
CA VAL A 199 -4.30 -18.93 38.51
C VAL A 199 -4.97 -19.20 37.16
N GLY A 200 -6.29 -19.15 37.06
CA GLY A 200 -7.02 -19.25 35.80
C GLY A 200 -6.68 -18.12 34.82
N ALA A 201 -6.48 -16.89 35.30
CA ALA A 201 -6.04 -15.77 34.49
C ALA A 201 -4.57 -15.89 34.04
N LEU A 202 -3.67 -16.32 34.93
CA LEU A 202 -2.25 -16.58 34.63
C LEU A 202 -2.08 -17.77 33.68
N CYS A 203 -2.81 -18.87 33.92
CA CYS A 203 -2.88 -20.02 33.04
C CYS A 203 -3.56 -19.66 31.73
N GLY A 204 -4.59 -18.81 31.70
CA GLY A 204 -5.15 -18.28 30.46
C GLY A 204 -4.11 -17.51 29.64
N HIS A 205 -3.27 -16.71 30.30
CA HIS A 205 -2.17 -16.00 29.65
C HIS A 205 -1.02 -16.93 29.19
N ALA A 206 -0.76 -18.04 29.91
CA ALA A 206 0.35 -18.96 29.64
C ALA A 206 -0.01 -20.14 28.71
N LEU A 207 -1.21 -20.70 28.83
CA LEU A 207 -1.76 -21.80 28.01
C LEU A 207 -2.60 -21.29 26.83
N GLY A 208 -2.84 -19.99 26.73
CA GLY A 208 -3.88 -19.45 25.87
C GLY A 208 -3.68 -18.02 25.40
N ARG A 209 -2.60 -17.76 24.65
CA ARG A 209 -2.88 -17.30 23.27
C ARG A 209 -3.68 -18.43 22.60
N LEU A 210 -4.97 -18.49 22.92
CA LEU A 210 -5.88 -19.40 22.24
C LEU A 210 -5.73 -19.07 20.75
N PRO A 211 -5.46 -20.05 19.88
CA PRO A 211 -5.28 -19.83 18.44
C PRO A 211 -6.50 -19.19 17.73
N GLY A 212 -7.53 -18.80 18.47
CA GLY A 212 -8.77 -18.21 17.97
C GLY A 212 -9.17 -16.89 18.62
N TYR A 213 -8.27 -16.12 19.25
CA TYR A 213 -8.59 -14.74 19.69
C TYR A 213 -8.24 -13.64 18.69
N ASN A 214 -7.73 -13.99 17.50
CA ASN A 214 -7.61 -13.02 16.39
C ASN A 214 -8.97 -12.69 15.75
N TYR A 215 -10.08 -13.32 16.16
CA TYR A 215 -11.39 -13.14 15.55
C TYR A 215 -12.21 -11.96 16.10
N LEU A 216 -11.81 -11.33 17.21
CA LEU A 216 -12.64 -10.28 17.86
C LEU A 216 -12.46 -8.87 17.28
N PHE A 217 -11.44 -8.63 16.45
CA PHE A 217 -11.20 -7.34 15.79
C PHE A 217 -11.45 -7.35 14.28
N TYR A 218 -11.87 -8.48 13.73
CA TYR A 218 -12.12 -8.57 12.31
C TYR A 218 -13.53 -8.05 11.99
N GLN A 219 -13.70 -6.73 12.13
CA GLN A 219 -14.85 -6.00 11.61
C GLN A 219 -14.88 -6.18 10.09
N SER A 220 -15.63 -7.19 9.64
CA SER A 220 -15.90 -7.53 8.24
C SER A 220 -14.68 -7.78 7.35
N ALA A 221 -14.69 -8.92 6.67
CA ALA A 221 -13.67 -9.22 5.67
C ALA A 221 -13.63 -8.15 4.58
N PRO A 222 -12.45 -7.66 4.16
CA PRO A 222 -12.32 -6.48 3.30
C PRO A 222 -13.06 -6.73 2.00
N SER A 223 -13.79 -5.73 1.51
CA SER A 223 -14.44 -5.75 0.20
C SER A 223 -13.41 -5.99 -0.91
N LYS A 224 -13.89 -6.29 -2.13
CA LYS A 224 -13.00 -6.43 -3.30
C LYS A 224 -12.16 -5.17 -3.52
N ALA A 225 -12.77 -3.98 -3.39
CA ALA A 225 -12.10 -2.69 -3.56
C ALA A 225 -11.06 -2.41 -2.47
N GLU A 226 -11.35 -2.74 -1.22
CA GLU A 226 -10.38 -2.61 -0.12
C GLU A 226 -9.22 -3.59 -0.30
N THR A 227 -9.52 -4.81 -0.75
CA THR A 227 -8.51 -5.84 -1.01
C THR A 227 -7.54 -5.39 -2.12
N VAL A 228 -8.03 -4.72 -3.16
CA VAL A 228 -7.16 -4.11 -4.19
C VAL A 228 -6.16 -3.14 -3.55
N LYS A 229 -6.62 -2.24 -2.68
CA LYS A 229 -5.76 -1.25 -2.01
C LYS A 229 -4.74 -1.91 -1.08
N ILE A 230 -5.18 -2.90 -0.30
CA ILE A 230 -4.32 -3.69 0.61
C ILE A 230 -3.24 -4.39 -0.22
N LEU A 231 -3.65 -5.15 -1.23
CA LEU A 231 -2.75 -5.94 -2.06
C LEU A 231 -1.74 -5.07 -2.81
N GLN A 232 -2.20 -3.96 -3.41
CA GLN A 232 -1.32 -3.00 -4.08
C GLN A 232 -0.25 -2.44 -3.12
N GLY A 233 -0.65 -2.07 -1.90
CA GLY A 233 0.27 -1.56 -0.88
C GLY A 233 1.31 -2.59 -0.45
N LEU A 234 0.88 -3.83 -0.20
CA LEU A 234 1.77 -4.93 0.17
C LEU A 234 2.77 -5.23 -0.95
N MET A 235 2.29 -5.39 -2.19
CA MET A 235 3.15 -5.73 -3.32
C MET A 235 4.13 -4.60 -3.66
N LEU A 236 3.68 -3.34 -3.65
CA LEU A 236 4.56 -2.20 -3.89
C LEU A 236 5.67 -2.09 -2.83
N ASN A 237 5.36 -2.35 -1.57
CA ASN A 237 6.36 -2.39 -0.51
C ASN A 237 7.35 -3.55 -0.69
N THR A 238 6.88 -4.73 -1.10
CA THR A 238 7.74 -5.87 -1.45
C THR A 238 8.75 -5.50 -2.54
N TYR A 239 8.32 -4.86 -3.63
CA TYR A 239 9.25 -4.38 -4.67
C TYR A 239 10.24 -3.32 -4.15
N ARG A 240 9.78 -2.40 -3.29
CA ARG A 240 10.61 -1.32 -2.72
C ARG A 240 11.64 -1.82 -1.72
N ALA A 241 11.37 -2.92 -1.02
CA ALA A 241 12.33 -3.52 -0.10
C ALA A 241 13.66 -3.84 -0.78
N PHE A 242 13.61 -4.34 -2.03
CA PHE A 242 14.80 -4.71 -2.80
C PHE A 242 15.50 -3.53 -3.49
N MET A 243 15.01 -2.30 -3.31
CA MET A 243 15.73 -1.09 -3.73
C MET A 243 16.64 -0.53 -2.64
N LEU A 244 16.62 -1.14 -1.45
CA LEU A 244 17.46 -0.74 -0.33
C LEU A 244 18.84 -1.40 -0.48
N GLU A 245 19.89 -0.63 -0.25
CA GLU A 245 21.27 -1.09 -0.43
C GLU A 245 21.69 -2.07 0.67
N ARG A 246 21.20 -1.86 1.91
CA ARG A 246 21.53 -2.69 3.07
C ARG A 246 20.56 -3.86 3.19
N ASP A 247 21.13 -5.05 3.35
CA ASP A 247 20.39 -6.30 3.49
C ASP A 247 19.45 -6.32 4.70
N GLU A 248 19.89 -5.76 5.83
CA GLU A 248 19.08 -5.61 7.05
C GLU A 248 17.83 -4.76 6.80
N ASP A 249 18.00 -3.60 6.16
CA ASP A 249 16.90 -2.69 5.86
C ASP A 249 15.92 -3.29 4.85
N ALA A 250 16.44 -3.99 3.83
CA ALA A 250 15.64 -4.72 2.86
C ALA A 250 14.78 -5.80 3.54
N TYR A 251 15.38 -6.58 4.43
CA TYR A 251 14.67 -7.63 5.16
C TYR A 251 13.59 -7.07 6.09
N ASP A 252 13.91 -6.02 6.87
CA ASP A 252 12.99 -5.40 7.81
C ASP A 252 11.78 -4.77 7.12
N ILE A 253 11.98 -4.11 5.97
CA ILE A 253 10.88 -3.55 5.18
C ILE A 253 10.05 -4.65 4.54
N LEU A 254 10.69 -5.69 4.00
CA LEU A 254 9.99 -6.85 3.43
C LEU A 254 9.10 -7.52 4.47
N ALA A 255 9.59 -7.68 5.71
CA ALA A 255 8.87 -8.28 6.84
C ALA A 255 7.59 -7.51 7.24
N ARG A 256 7.45 -6.24 6.83
CA ARG A 256 6.20 -5.47 7.05
C ARG A 256 5.08 -5.89 6.11
N SER A 257 5.40 -6.44 4.94
CA SER A 257 4.42 -6.80 3.90
C SER A 257 4.34 -8.29 3.62
N VAL A 258 5.36 -9.05 4.00
CA VAL A 258 5.47 -10.50 3.81
C VAL A 258 5.72 -11.18 5.16
N SER A 259 5.18 -12.38 5.37
CA SER A 259 5.40 -13.17 6.60
C SER A 259 5.45 -14.67 6.35
N GLY A 260 5.80 -15.41 7.40
CA GLY A 260 5.95 -16.87 7.37
C GLY A 260 7.20 -17.28 6.61
N ASP A 261 7.25 -18.54 6.20
CA ASP A 261 8.37 -19.11 5.44
C ASP A 261 8.59 -18.38 4.10
N TYR A 262 7.52 -17.81 3.55
CA TYR A 262 7.54 -17.06 2.30
C TYR A 262 8.39 -15.78 2.37
N LEU A 263 8.54 -15.15 3.54
CA LEU A 263 9.44 -14.00 3.71
C LEU A 263 10.89 -14.36 3.36
N HIS A 264 11.35 -15.49 3.88
CA HIS A 264 12.72 -15.95 3.66
C HIS A 264 12.94 -16.36 2.20
N GLU A 265 11.97 -17.07 1.62
CA GLU A 265 11.99 -17.49 0.21
C GLU A 265 12.11 -16.29 -0.73
N VAL A 266 11.24 -15.29 -0.57
CA VAL A 266 11.23 -14.08 -1.41
C VAL A 266 12.54 -13.30 -1.29
N TYR A 267 13.08 -13.20 -0.08
CA TYR A 267 14.34 -12.51 0.16
C TYR A 267 15.50 -13.19 -0.58
N LEU A 268 15.70 -14.50 -0.38
CA LEU A 268 16.78 -15.25 -1.01
C LEU A 268 16.65 -15.28 -2.53
N GLN A 269 15.45 -15.58 -3.05
CA GLN A 269 15.22 -15.69 -4.49
C GLN A 269 15.51 -14.37 -5.23
N ASN A 270 15.12 -13.24 -4.66
CA ASN A 270 15.43 -11.94 -5.27
C ASN A 270 16.91 -11.56 -5.10
N ARG A 271 17.57 -11.94 -4.00
CA ARG A 271 18.99 -11.67 -3.81
C ARG A 271 19.87 -12.43 -4.81
N GLU A 272 19.54 -13.69 -5.08
CA GLU A 272 20.22 -14.48 -6.12
C GLU A 272 20.05 -13.86 -7.52
N ARG A 273 18.85 -13.37 -7.83
CA ARG A 273 18.53 -12.74 -9.13
C ARG A 273 19.20 -11.39 -9.34
N LEU A 274 19.46 -10.63 -8.28
CA LEU A 274 20.08 -9.31 -8.33
C LEU A 274 21.62 -9.35 -8.40
N GLY A 275 22.24 -10.54 -8.41
CA GLY A 275 23.61 -10.73 -8.87
C GLY A 275 24.64 -9.77 -8.27
N VAL A 276 24.75 -9.75 -6.93
CA VAL A 276 25.80 -8.99 -6.22
C VAL A 276 27.17 -9.47 -6.70
N GLY A 277 27.92 -8.60 -7.39
CA GLY A 277 29.29 -8.87 -7.85
C GLY A 277 29.47 -9.12 -9.36
N SER A 278 28.45 -8.90 -10.20
CA SER A 278 28.63 -8.91 -11.66
C SER A 278 29.02 -7.53 -12.20
N SER A 279 29.86 -7.48 -13.23
CA SER A 279 30.55 -6.28 -13.76
C SER A 279 29.64 -5.23 -14.43
N ASP A 280 28.32 -5.42 -14.46
CA ASP A 280 27.32 -4.46 -14.95
C ASP A 280 26.26 -4.27 -13.86
N GLU A 281 26.54 -3.35 -12.95
CA GLU A 281 25.73 -3.05 -11.77
C GLU A 281 24.43 -2.34 -12.17
N ALA A 282 23.47 -3.12 -12.67
CA ALA A 282 22.19 -2.63 -13.13
C ALA A 282 21.26 -2.35 -11.94
N THR A 283 20.90 -1.08 -11.71
CA THR A 283 19.98 -0.69 -10.63
C THR A 283 18.54 -0.63 -11.12
N ALA A 284 17.66 -1.46 -10.56
CA ALA A 284 16.24 -1.45 -10.88
C ALA A 284 15.44 -0.55 -9.90
N LEU A 285 14.64 0.37 -10.43
CA LEU A 285 13.72 1.20 -9.66
C LEU A 285 12.28 0.96 -10.15
N ILE A 286 11.37 0.63 -9.22
CA ILE A 286 9.93 0.54 -9.48
C ILE A 286 9.30 1.89 -9.16
N HIS A 287 8.62 2.46 -10.15
CA HIS A 287 7.92 3.74 -10.05
C HIS A 287 6.48 3.54 -9.57
N GLN A 288 5.81 2.51 -10.11
CA GLN A 288 4.38 2.32 -9.93
C GLN A 288 4.01 0.83 -10.06
N LEU A 289 2.97 0.45 -9.33
CA LEU A 289 2.32 -0.86 -9.44
C LEU A 289 0.81 -0.64 -9.45
N ASP A 290 0.14 -1.17 -10.47
CA ASP A 290 -1.30 -1.04 -10.66
C ASP A 290 -1.95 -2.40 -10.74
N ILE A 291 -2.85 -2.70 -9.80
CA ILE A 291 -3.70 -3.89 -9.89
C ILE A 291 -4.71 -3.68 -11.02
N LYS A 292 -4.64 -4.52 -12.05
CA LYS A 292 -5.52 -4.46 -13.24
C LYS A 292 -6.82 -5.19 -12.98
N SER A 293 -6.73 -6.37 -12.39
CA SER A 293 -7.89 -7.16 -12.04
C SER A 293 -7.63 -8.07 -10.85
N ILE A 294 -8.71 -8.35 -10.13
CA ILE A 294 -8.82 -9.52 -9.26
C ILE A 294 -9.79 -10.46 -9.97
N ASP A 295 -9.24 -11.52 -10.53
CA ASP A 295 -9.95 -12.51 -11.34
C ASP A 295 -10.71 -13.48 -10.44
N SER A 296 -10.14 -13.82 -9.29
CA SER A 296 -10.84 -14.58 -8.25
C SER A 296 -10.42 -14.16 -6.84
N MET A 297 -11.34 -14.33 -5.88
CA MET A 297 -11.08 -14.08 -4.47
C MET A 297 -11.84 -15.13 -3.65
N ARG A 298 -11.10 -15.94 -2.88
CA ARG A 298 -11.65 -16.97 -2.02
C ARG A 298 -11.20 -16.76 -0.59
N ARG A 299 -12.16 -16.55 0.31
CA ARG A 299 -11.89 -16.45 1.74
C ARG A 299 -11.89 -17.84 2.37
N LYS A 300 -10.93 -18.11 3.23
CA LYS A 300 -10.85 -19.36 4.01
C LYS A 300 -11.43 -19.15 5.41
N LYS A 301 -11.69 -20.27 6.09
CA LYS A 301 -12.22 -20.28 7.47
C LYS A 301 -11.25 -19.71 8.50
N ASP A 302 -9.95 -19.77 8.20
CA ASP A 302 -8.87 -19.21 9.04
C ASP A 302 -8.74 -17.68 8.94
N GLY A 303 -9.46 -17.02 8.02
CA GLY A 303 -9.39 -15.58 7.79
C GLY A 303 -8.45 -15.18 6.65
N SER A 304 -7.65 -16.11 6.10
CA SER A 304 -6.84 -15.88 4.91
C SER A 304 -7.71 -15.68 3.65
N ILE A 305 -7.16 -14.99 2.67
CA ILE A 305 -7.80 -14.72 1.39
C ILE A 305 -6.85 -15.14 0.28
N ASP A 306 -7.26 -16.10 -0.55
CA ASP A 306 -6.59 -16.42 -1.81
C ASP A 306 -7.13 -15.51 -2.90
N ILE A 307 -6.22 -14.91 -3.68
CA ILE A 307 -6.53 -13.89 -4.68
C ILE A 307 -5.78 -14.25 -5.95
N VAL A 308 -6.50 -14.49 -7.04
CA VAL A 308 -5.88 -14.50 -8.38
C VAL A 308 -5.97 -13.09 -8.92
N THR A 309 -4.82 -12.47 -9.15
CA THR A 309 -4.73 -11.06 -9.56
C THR A 309 -3.79 -10.87 -10.72
N LYS A 310 -4.10 -9.87 -11.54
CA LYS A 310 -3.26 -9.37 -12.62
C LYS A 310 -2.85 -7.94 -12.30
N TRP A 311 -1.56 -7.62 -12.45
CA TRP A 311 -1.04 -6.29 -12.17
C TRP A 311 0.05 -5.87 -13.15
N ASP A 312 0.17 -4.56 -13.37
CA ASP A 312 1.24 -3.96 -14.16
C ASP A 312 2.28 -3.35 -13.21
N VAL A 313 3.56 -3.57 -13.52
CA VAL A 313 4.70 -2.98 -12.80
C VAL A 313 5.48 -2.11 -13.76
N TYR A 314 5.61 -0.83 -13.40
CA TYR A 314 6.37 0.17 -14.16
C TYR A 314 7.69 0.43 -13.45
N GLY A 315 8.78 0.25 -14.17
CA GLY A 315 10.11 0.46 -13.63
C GLY A 315 11.11 1.00 -14.64
N SER A 316 12.28 1.35 -14.12
CA SER A 316 13.46 1.66 -14.89
C SER A 316 14.63 0.81 -14.41
N VAL A 317 15.49 0.45 -15.36
CA VAL A 317 16.76 -0.22 -15.09
C VAL A 317 17.86 0.71 -15.57
N TYR A 318 18.71 1.12 -14.62
CA TYR A 318 19.86 1.98 -14.86
C TYR A 318 21.08 1.11 -15.11
N HIS A 319 21.69 1.28 -16.27
CA HIS A 319 23.06 0.84 -16.55
C HIS A 319 23.98 2.07 -16.53
N GLN A 320 25.29 1.84 -16.53
CA GLN A 320 26.30 2.92 -16.48
C GLN A 320 26.10 3.98 -17.59
N ASN A 321 25.62 3.58 -18.78
CA ASN A 321 25.53 4.46 -19.94
C ASN A 321 24.11 4.84 -20.38
N HIS A 322 23.08 4.16 -19.87
CA HIS A 322 21.70 4.40 -20.31
C HIS A 322 20.65 3.79 -19.37
N VAL A 323 19.40 4.23 -19.54
CA VAL A 323 18.23 3.75 -18.82
C VAL A 323 17.29 3.01 -19.75
N HIS A 324 16.80 1.86 -19.31
CA HIS A 324 15.67 1.17 -19.91
C HIS A 324 14.43 1.35 -19.06
N TYR A 325 13.36 1.89 -19.64
CA TYR A 325 12.03 1.85 -19.03
C TYR A 325 11.36 0.54 -19.40
N ARG A 326 10.69 -0.09 -18.44
CA ARG A 326 10.02 -1.38 -18.62
C ARG A 326 8.63 -1.34 -18.02
N CYS A 327 7.71 -2.04 -18.68
CA CYS A 327 6.42 -2.38 -18.12
C CYS A 327 6.21 -3.88 -18.26
N ASN A 328 6.07 -4.57 -17.13
CA ASN A 328 5.73 -5.99 -17.11
C ASN A 328 4.36 -6.16 -16.49
N THR A 329 3.55 -7.01 -17.12
CA THR A 329 2.27 -7.47 -16.60
C THR A 329 2.48 -8.86 -16.02
N TYR A 330 1.98 -9.07 -14.82
CA TYR A 330 2.07 -10.33 -14.11
C TYR A 330 0.68 -10.83 -13.75
N THR A 331 0.52 -12.15 -13.72
CA THR A 331 -0.65 -12.82 -13.15
C THR A 331 -0.15 -13.80 -12.09
N ALA A 332 -0.72 -13.77 -10.90
CA ALA A 332 -0.35 -14.68 -9.82
C ALA A 332 -1.54 -15.02 -8.92
N GLU A 333 -1.44 -16.17 -8.26
CA GLU A 333 -2.22 -16.49 -7.07
C GLU A 333 -1.46 -15.96 -5.85
N VAL A 334 -2.12 -15.12 -5.04
CA VAL A 334 -1.56 -14.49 -3.84
C VAL A 334 -2.44 -14.83 -2.66
N THR A 335 -1.86 -15.36 -1.59
CA THR A 335 -2.57 -15.56 -0.31
C THR A 335 -2.14 -14.46 0.65
N ILE A 336 -3.12 -13.72 1.16
CA ILE A 336 -2.93 -12.75 2.24
C ILE A 336 -3.59 -13.23 3.53
N GLU A 337 -2.95 -12.93 4.65
CA GLU A 337 -3.43 -13.26 5.99
C GLU A 337 -3.53 -12.02 6.87
N PRO A 338 -4.56 -11.95 7.74
CA PRO A 338 -4.68 -10.88 8.71
C PRO A 338 -3.72 -11.10 9.87
N THR A 339 -3.07 -10.02 10.31
CA THR A 339 -2.35 -9.93 11.59
C THR A 339 -3.19 -9.12 12.58
N ASP A 340 -2.65 -8.87 13.78
CA ASP A 340 -3.31 -8.09 14.83
C ASP A 340 -3.71 -6.67 14.38
N THR A 341 -3.01 -6.09 13.40
CA THR A 341 -3.18 -4.67 13.00
C THR A 341 -3.18 -4.40 11.50
N TYR A 342 -2.69 -5.33 10.66
CA TYR A 342 -2.60 -5.16 9.21
C TYR A 342 -2.58 -6.51 8.48
N TRP A 343 -2.51 -6.50 7.16
CA TRP A 343 -2.45 -7.70 6.32
C TRP A 343 -1.04 -7.99 5.87
N LYS A 344 -0.72 -9.26 5.62
CA LYS A 344 0.56 -9.67 5.04
C LYS A 344 0.37 -10.72 3.95
N ILE A 345 1.29 -10.73 2.99
CA ILE A 345 1.42 -11.80 2.00
C ILE A 345 2.12 -12.98 2.66
N VAL A 346 1.52 -14.16 2.59
CA VAL A 346 2.09 -15.40 3.15
C VAL A 346 2.45 -16.41 2.08
N LYS A 347 1.97 -16.21 0.86
CA LYS A 347 2.30 -17.02 -0.30
C LYS A 347 1.99 -16.25 -1.57
N MET A 348 2.81 -16.41 -2.61
CA MET A 348 2.45 -16.04 -3.97
C MET A 348 3.06 -17.02 -4.96
N GLN A 349 2.26 -17.41 -5.95
CA GLN A 349 2.65 -18.28 -7.03
C GLN A 349 2.39 -17.57 -8.36
N LEU A 350 3.48 -17.26 -9.06
CA LEU A 350 3.40 -16.63 -10.38
C LEU A 350 2.79 -17.62 -11.39
N LEU A 351 1.80 -17.15 -12.14
CA LEU A 351 1.09 -17.92 -13.17
C LEU A 351 1.52 -17.50 -14.58
N ASP A 352 1.73 -16.20 -14.80
CA ASP A 352 2.11 -15.64 -16.09
C ASP A 352 2.93 -14.34 -15.93
N GLU A 353 3.87 -14.11 -16.83
CA GLU A 353 4.64 -12.88 -16.93
C GLU A 353 4.76 -12.47 -18.41
N GLN A 354 4.36 -11.23 -18.70
CA GLN A 354 4.42 -10.67 -20.04
C GLN A 354 5.10 -9.31 -20.01
N ARG A 355 6.13 -9.13 -20.85
CA ARG A 355 6.69 -7.80 -21.09
C ARG A 355 5.77 -7.06 -22.08
N VAL A 356 5.28 -5.90 -21.65
CA VAL A 356 4.39 -5.04 -22.45
C VAL A 356 5.19 -3.94 -23.14
N LEU A 357 6.22 -3.42 -22.46
CA LEU A 357 7.12 -2.36 -22.96
C LEU A 357 8.58 -2.69 -22.61
#